data_AF-A0A0D3RPJ9-F1
#
_entry.id   AF-A0A0D3RPJ9-F1
#
_cell.length_a   1.000
_cell.length_b   1.000
_cell.length_c   1.000
_cell.angle_alpha   90.00
_cell.angle_beta   90.00
_cell.angle_gamma   90.00
#
_symmetry.space_group_name_H-M   'P 1'
#
loop_
_entity.id
_entity.type
_entity.pdbx_description
1 polymer ?
#
loop_
_entity_poly.entity_id
_entity_poly.type
_entity_poly.pdbx_seq_one_letter_code
_entity_poly.pdbx_strand_id
1 'polypeptide(L)' 'RKAPSGGGTESYERWHMRVHKRLLDIEADERTLRRIMRVEIPESVHVEIELKEQ' A
#
# COMPACT_ATOMS: atom_id res chain seq x y z
N ARG A 1 26.76 1.98 -1.31
CA ARG A 1 28.05 1.54 -1.86
C ARG A 1 28.20 0.05 -1.56
N LYS A 2 28.37 -0.83 -2.56
CA LYS A 2 28.92 -2.19 -2.34
C LYS A 2 30.32 -2.18 -2.96
N ALA A 3 31.43 -2.55 -2.30
CA ALA A 3 31.68 -3.53 -1.23
C ALA A 3 32.35 -2.90 0.03
N PRO A 4 32.46 -3.62 1.18
CA PRO A 4 33.02 -3.06 2.40
C PRO A 4 34.54 -2.82 2.36
N SER A 5 35.30 -3.50 1.48
CA SER A 5 36.71 -3.18 1.16
C SER A 5 36.91 -3.23 -0.35
N GLY A 6 37.34 -2.11 -0.93
CA GLY A 6 37.26 -1.81 -2.36
C GLY A 6 38.50 -2.18 -3.18
N GLY A 7 38.35 -3.17 -4.05
CA GLY A 7 39.30 -3.47 -5.13
C GLY A 7 38.74 -3.27 -6.53
N GLY A 8 37.61 -2.57 -6.69
CA GLY A 8 36.93 -2.39 -7.97
C GLY A 8 36.07 -1.14 -8.04
N THR A 9 35.67 -0.76 -9.26
CA THR A 9 34.92 0.47 -9.57
C THR A 9 33.61 0.56 -8.80
N GLU A 10 33.32 1.74 -8.26
CA GLU A 10 32.18 1.97 -7.38
C GLU A 10 30.84 1.68 -8.07
N SER A 11 30.07 0.75 -7.51
CA SER A 11 28.71 0.45 -7.95
C SER A 11 27.71 0.79 -6.84
N TYR A 12 26.66 1.52 -7.23
CA TYR A 12 25.59 1.96 -6.36
C TYR A 12 24.33 1.15 -6.65
N GLU A 13 23.75 0.58 -5.60
CA GLU A 13 22.46 -0.12 -5.72
C GLU A 13 21.34 0.90 -5.79
N ARG A 14 20.47 0.75 -6.81
CA ARG A 14 19.27 1.56 -6.95
C ARG A 14 18.09 0.75 -6.44
N TRP A 15 17.62 1.13 -5.27
CA TRP A 15 16.41 0.56 -4.69
C TRP A 15 15.23 1.43 -5.07
N HIS A 16 14.15 0.82 -5.55
CA HIS A 16 12.91 1.51 -5.85
C HIS A 16 11.76 0.84 -5.11
N MET A 17 10.98 1.64 -4.40
CA MET A 17 9.72 1.22 -3.80
C MET A 17 8.57 1.72 -4.69
N ARG A 18 7.66 0.83 -5.09
CA ARG A 18 6.49 1.18 -5.91
C ARG A 18 5.22 1.07 -5.06
N VAL A 19 4.66 2.22 -4.68
CA VAL A 19 3.42 2.30 -3.88
C VAL A 19 2.26 2.62 -4.80
N HIS A 20 1.18 1.84 -4.72
CA HIS A 20 -0.05 2.11 -5.46
C HIS A 20 -1.17 2.44 -4.45
N LYS A 21 -1.61 3.71 -4.43
CA LYS A 21 -2.68 4.20 -3.55
C LYS A 21 -3.96 4.40 -4.37
N ARG A 22 -5.10 3.95 -3.86
CA ARG A 22 -6.43 4.16 -4.45
C ARG A 22 -7.32 4.83 -3.41
N LEU A 23 -8.11 5.81 -3.83
CA LEU A 23 -9.15 6.45 -3.02
C LEU A 23 -10.51 6.09 -3.62
N LEU A 24 -11.44 5.64 -2.78
CA LEU A 24 -12.80 5.28 -3.17
C LEU A 24 -13.74 6.09 -2.28
N ASP A 25 -14.69 6.79 -2.90
CA ASP A 25 -15.74 7.51 -2.21
C ASP A 25 -17.08 6.83 -2.52
N ILE A 26 -17.85 6.52 -1.48
CA ILE A 26 -19.08 5.74 -1.57
C ILE A 26 -20.09 6.37 -0.62
N GLU A 27 -21.28 6.69 -1.14
CA GLU A 27 -22.45 7.03 -0.30
C GLU A 27 -22.92 5.75 0.40
N ALA A 28 -22.52 5.57 1.65
CA ALA A 28 -22.59 4.29 2.33
C ALA A 28 -23.77 4.18 3.30
N ASP A 29 -24.66 3.21 3.05
CA ASP A 29 -25.55 2.62 4.06
C ASP A 29 -24.80 1.52 4.84
N GLU A 30 -25.17 1.28 6.11
CA GLU A 30 -24.53 0.30 6.99
C GLU A 30 -24.44 -1.11 6.37
N ARG A 31 -25.42 -1.48 5.53
CA ARG A 31 -25.44 -2.77 4.82
C ARG A 31 -24.36 -2.90 3.76
N THR A 32 -23.98 -1.79 3.12
CA THR A 32 -22.97 -1.77 2.05
C THR A 32 -21.57 -1.91 2.65
N LEU A 33 -21.29 -1.22 3.76
CA LEU A 33 -20.02 -1.35 4.48
C LEU A 33 -19.76 -2.79 4.96
N ARG A 34 -20.79 -3.45 5.49
CA ARG A 34 -20.70 -4.87 5.90
C ARG A 34 -20.37 -5.81 4.75
N ARG A 35 -20.75 -5.48 3.50
CA ARG A 35 -20.38 -6.27 2.32
C ARG A 35 -18.94 -6.01 1.91
N ILE A 36 -18.50 -4.75 1.97
CA ILE A 36 -17.12 -4.37 1.64
C ILE A 36 -16.13 -5.06 2.58
N MET A 37 -16.41 -5.09 3.88
CA MET A 37 -15.55 -5.77 4.86
C MET A 37 -15.49 -7.30 4.67
N ARG A 38 -16.44 -7.91 3.96
CA ARG A 38 -16.41 -9.35 3.66
C ARG A 38 -15.60 -9.69 2.42
N VAL A 39 -15.16 -8.70 1.66
CA VAL A 39 -14.32 -8.94 0.49
C VAL A 39 -12.98 -9.50 0.99
N GLU A 40 -12.51 -10.57 0.36
CA GLU A 40 -11.20 -11.13 0.66
C GLU A 40 -10.12 -10.14 0.21
N ILE A 41 -9.49 -9.47 1.19
CA ILE A 41 -8.41 -8.53 0.95
C ILE A 41 -7.10 -9.32 1.00
N PRO A 42 -6.27 -9.27 -0.06
CA PRO A 42 -4.94 -9.89 -0.02
C PRO A 42 -4.07 -9.28 1.08
N GLU A 43 -3.25 -10.10 1.75
CA GLU A 43 -2.35 -9.64 2.84
C GLU A 43 -1.33 -8.57 2.40
N SER A 44 -1.10 -8.44 1.09
CA SER A 44 -0.21 -7.44 0.49
C SER A 44 -0.83 -6.04 0.37
N VAL A 45 -2.11 -5.88 0.71
CA VAL A 45 -2.85 -4.62 0.55
C VAL A 45 -3.25 -4.09 1.92
N HIS A 46 -2.85 -2.86 2.21
CA HIS A 46 -3.32 -2.12 3.38
C HIS A 46 -4.57 -1.32 3.01
N VAL A 47 -5.65 -1.52 3.78
CA VAL A 47 -6.95 -0.85 3.58
C VAL A 47 -7.34 -0.16 4.88
N GLU A 48 -7.69 1.12 4.78
CA GLU A 48 -8.21 1.94 5.88
C GLU A 48 -9.58 2.49 5.44
N ILE A 49 -10.57 2.42 6.33
CA ILE A 49 -11.94 2.87 6.08
C ILE A 49 -12.27 3.94 7.11
N GLU A 50 -12.60 5.14 6.65
CA GLU A 50 -13.06 6.24 7.49
C GLU A 50 -14.56 6.45 7.28
N LEU A 51 -15.31 6.49 8.39
CA LEU A 51 -16.71 6.93 8.41
C LEU A 51 -16.72 8.44 8.59
N LYS A 52 -17.16 9.17 7.57
CA LYS A 52 -17.41 10.61 7.70
C LYS A 52 -18.88 10.80 8.05
N GLU A 53 -19.15 11.14 9.31
CA GLU A 53 -20.45 11.72 9.68
C GLU A 53 -20.54 13.11 9.01
N GLN A 54 -21.67 13.40 8.37
CA GLN A 54 -21.98 14.73 7.86
C GLN A 54 -22.40 15.67 8.99
#